data_AF-A0A535U7J4-F1
#
_entry.id   AF-A0A535U7J4-F1
#
_cell.length_a   1.000
_cell.length_b   1.000
_cell.length_c   1.000
_cell.angle_alpha   90.00
_cell.angle_beta   90.00
_cell.angle_gamma   90.00
#
_symmetry.space_group_name_H-M   'P 1'
#
loop_
_entity.id
_entity.type
_entity.pdbx_description
1 polymer ?
#
loop_
_entity_poly.entity_id
_entity_poly.type
_entity_poly.pdbx_seq_one_letter_code
_entity_poly.pdbx_strand_id
1 'polypeptide(L)' 'MRISLRWLRDYAALDAPLSTLVQALVDTGTEVDDVHRDAEDAVVARINALHPVPESKHGVRRAEIDVGGDA' A
#
# COMPACT_ATOMS: atom_id res chain seq x y z
N MET A 1 -6.23 4.06 16.20
CA MET A 1 -7.04 4.51 15.04
C MET A 1 -6.12 4.61 13.83
N ARG A 2 -6.57 4.27 12.61
CA ARG A 2 -5.75 4.45 11.40
C ARG A 2 -6.42 5.44 10.46
N ILE A 3 -5.62 6.32 9.88
CA ILE A 3 -6.06 7.35 8.94
C ILE A 3 -5.10 7.39 7.75
N SER A 4 -5.64 7.62 6.56
CA SER A 4 -4.81 7.80 5.36
C SER A 4 -4.29 9.22 5.29
N LEU A 5 -2.97 9.40 5.13
CA LEU A 5 -2.40 10.71 4.86
C LEU A 5 -2.91 11.32 3.55
N ARG A 6 -3.17 10.50 2.53
CA ARG A 6 -3.75 10.95 1.27
C ARG A 6 -5.11 11.59 1.50
N TRP A 7 -5.96 10.93 2.29
CA TRP A 7 -7.28 11.47 2.67
C TRP A 7 -7.15 12.75 3.49
N LEU A 8 -6.21 12.82 4.44
CA LEU A 8 -6.03 14.01 5.28
C LEU A 8 -5.56 15.24 4.48
N ARG A 9 -4.78 15.02 3.42
CA ARG A 9 -4.36 16.08 2.47
C ARG A 9 -5.52 16.71 1.71
N ASP A 10 -6.67 16.05 1.62
CA ASP A 10 -7.87 16.64 1.02
C ASP A 10 -8.50 17.73 1.93
N TYR A 11 -8.14 17.76 3.22
CA TYR A 11 -8.69 18.69 4.22
C TYR A 11 -7.68 19.73 4.73
N ALA A 12 -6.37 19.47 4.58
CA ALA A 12 -5.32 20.35 5.03
C ALA A 12 -4.12 20.33 4.07
N ALA A 13 -3.47 21.49 3.91
CA ALA A 13 -2.21 21.58 3.16
C ALA A 13 -1.07 20.96 3.98
N LEU A 14 -0.77 19.69 3.70
CA LEU A 14 0.28 18.91 4.36
C LEU A 14 1.43 18.61 3.38
N ASP A 15 2.32 19.57 3.20
CA ASP A 15 3.45 19.58 2.26
C ASP A 15 4.81 19.29 2.90
N ALA A 16 4.82 18.90 4.19
CA ALA A 16 6.04 18.52 4.89
C ALA A 16 6.39 17.02 4.74
N PRO A 17 7.65 16.63 4.99
CA PRO A 17 8.04 15.23 5.10
C PRO A 17 7.20 14.47 6.13
N LEU A 18 6.94 13.19 5.87
CA LEU A 18 6.09 12.34 6.74
C LEU A 18 6.56 12.33 8.20
N SER A 19 7.87 12.28 8.43
CA SER A 19 8.44 12.35 9.79
C SER A 19 8.09 13.64 10.51
N THR A 20 8.13 14.78 9.80
CA THR A 20 7.75 16.10 10.35
C THR A 20 6.26 16.14 10.69
N LEU A 21 5.40 15.58 9.82
CA LEU A 21 3.95 15.53 10.06
C LEU A 21 3.60 14.65 11.27
N VAL A 22 4.26 13.50 11.40
CA VAL A 22 4.11 12.61 12.55
C VAL A 22 4.54 13.30 13.84
N GLN A 23 5.69 13.99 13.82
CA GLN A 23 6.16 14.73 14.99
C GLN A 23 5.16 15.83 15.39
N ALA A 24 4.61 16.58 14.43
CA ALA A 24 3.61 17.60 14.72
C ALA A 24 2.34 17.02 15.38
N LEU A 25 1.92 15.81 15.00
CA LEU A 25 0.81 15.11 15.68
C LEU A 25 1.16 14.78 17.13
N VAL A 26 2.35 14.24 17.38
CA VAL A 26 2.83 13.93 18.74
C VAL A 26 2.92 15.18 19.60
N ASP A 27 3.48 16.26 19.05
CA ASP A 27 3.65 17.54 19.77
C ASP A 27 2.31 18.18 20.14
N THR A 28 1.24 17.90 19.39
CA THR A 28 -0.14 18.35 19.70
C THR A 28 -0.90 17.38 20.61
N GLY A 29 -0.25 16.34 21.12
CA GLY A 29 -0.80 15.36 22.06
C GLY A 29 -1.50 14.18 21.38
N THR A 30 -1.32 13.97 20.08
CA THR A 30 -1.83 12.79 19.37
C THR A 30 -0.77 11.70 19.35
N GLU A 31 -1.06 10.55 19.97
CA GLU A 31 -0.17 9.39 19.93
C GLU A 31 -0.19 8.74 18.53
N VAL A 32 1.01 8.40 18.02
CA VAL A 32 1.20 7.71 16.73
C VAL A 32 2.01 6.45 16.97
N ASP A 33 1.34 5.30 16.92
CA ASP A 33 1.95 3.99 17.21
C ASP A 33 2.80 3.45 16.04
N ASP A 34 2.30 3.62 14.81
CA ASP A 34 2.94 3.06 13.61
C ASP A 34 2.61 3.86 12.36
N VAL A 35 3.50 3.79 11.36
CA VAL A 35 3.39 4.49 10.07
C VAL A 35 3.69 3.50 8.96
N HIS A 36 2.66 3.17 8.19
CA HIS A 36 2.80 2.27 7.04
C HIS A 36 2.94 3.08 5.75
N ARG A 37 3.96 2.75 4.97
CA ARG A 37 4.04 3.16 3.57
C ARG A 37 3.38 2.08 2.72
N ASP A 38 2.68 2.51 1.69
CA ASP A 38 2.16 1.58 0.68
C ASP A 38 3.34 0.87 -0.02
N ALA A 39 3.04 -0.26 -0.65
CA ALA A 39 4.06 -1.05 -1.34
C ALA A 39 4.76 -0.22 -2.42
N GLU A 40 6.06 -0.01 -2.25
CA GLU A 40 6.92 0.57 -3.29
C GLU A 40 7.02 -0.43 -4.46
N ASP A 41 7.07 0.09 -5.69
CA ASP A 41 7.16 -0.68 -6.94
C ASP A 41 5.99 -1.63 -7.25
N ALA A 42 4.84 -1.47 -6.59
CA ALA A 42 3.63 -2.23 -6.91
C ALA A 42 2.93 -1.68 -8.16
N VAL A 43 2.63 -2.56 -9.11
CA VAL A 43 1.85 -2.23 -10.32
C VAL A 43 0.51 -2.96 -10.33
N VAL A 44 -0.49 -2.34 -10.96
CA VAL A 44 -1.76 -2.99 -11.22
C VAL A 44 -1.58 -3.97 -12.38
N ALA A 45 -1.92 -5.24 -12.13
CA ALA A 45 -1.83 -6.31 -13.13
C ALA A 45 -3.17 -7.04 -13.26
N ARG A 46 -3.50 -7.50 -14.47
CA ARG A 46 -4.67 -8.35 -14.73
C ARG A 46 -4.27 -9.81 -14.61
N ILE A 47 -5.07 -10.61 -13.92
CA ILE A 47 -4.94 -12.08 -13.94
C ILE A 47 -5.67 -12.61 -15.17
N ASN A 48 -4.94 -13.23 -16.09
CA ASN A 48 -5.50 -13.85 -17.30
C ASN A 48 -5.95 -15.30 -17.06
N ALA A 49 -5.21 -16.05 -16.26
CA ALA A 49 -5.52 -17.44 -15.94
C ALA A 49 -4.97 -17.86 -14.56
N LEU A 50 -5.60 -18.86 -13.96
CA LEU A 50 -5.17 -19.48 -12.70
C LEU A 50 -5.17 -21.00 -12.80
N HIS A 51 -3.99 -21.60 -12.71
CA HIS A 51 -3.83 -23.06 -12.81
C HIS A 51 -3.56 -23.67 -11.43
N PRO A 52 -4.16 -24.81 -11.09
CA PRO A 52 -3.82 -25.52 -9.87
C PRO A 52 -2.37 -26.05 -9.95
N VAL A 53 -1.65 -26.04 -8.83
CA VAL A 53 -0.34 -26.70 -8.71
C VAL A 53 -0.57 -28.07 -8.07
N PRO A 54 -0.45 -29.19 -8.82
CA PRO A 54 -0.91 -30.51 -8.36
C PRO A 54 -0.29 -30.98 -7.03
N GLU A 55 0.95 -30.59 -6.76
CA GLU A 55 1.70 -31.01 -5.56
C GLU A 55 1.50 -30.06 -4.37
N SER A 56 0.75 -28.97 -4.55
CA SER A 56 0.56 -27.97 -3.50
C SER A 56 -0.42 -28.47 -2.43
N LYS A 57 0.08 -28.64 -1.21
CA LYS A 57 -0.74 -28.94 -0.02
C LYS A 57 -1.48 -27.73 0.57
N HIS A 58 -1.21 -26.52 0.06
CA HIS A 58 -1.73 -25.25 0.61
C HIS A 58 -2.59 -24.47 -0.38
N GLY A 59 -3.10 -25.12 -1.44
CA GLY A 59 -3.97 -24.45 -2.42
C GLY A 59 -3.29 -23.39 -3.29
N VAL A 60 -1.96 -23.46 -3.45
CA VAL A 60 -1.19 -22.59 -4.35
C VAL A 60 -1.68 -22.75 -5.79
N ARG A 61 -1.82 -21.61 -6.48
CA ARG A 61 -2.17 -21.53 -7.89
C ARG A 61 -1.09 -20.77 -8.64
N ARG A 62 -0.79 -21.21 -9.86
CA ARG A 62 0.05 -20.46 -10.79
C ARG A 62 -0.83 -19.46 -11.52
N ALA A 63 -0.53 -18.17 -11.38
CA ALA A 63 -1.21 -17.10 -12.11
C ALA A 63 -0.43 -16.69 -13.35
N GLU A 64 -1.15 -16.55 -14.46
CA GLU A 64 -0.67 -15.82 -15.63
C GLU A 64 -1.18 -14.39 -15.51
N ILE A 65 -0.25 -13.43 -15.44
CA ILE A 65 -0.56 -12.02 -15.20
C ILE A 65 -0.09 -11.16 -16.37
N ASP A 66 -0.88 -10.14 -16.68
CA ASP A 66 -0.55 -9.08 -17.62
C ASP A 66 -0.26 -7.81 -16.84
N VAL A 67 0.96 -7.29 -17.00
CA VAL A 67 1.49 -6.08 -16.34
C VAL A 67 1.50 -4.87 -17.26
N GLY A 68 0.91 -4.95 -18.47
CA GLY A 68 0.72 -3.82 -19.37
C GLY A 68 2.00 -3.29 -20.03
N GLY A 69 2.92 -4.17 -20.40
CA GLY A 69 4.13 -3.77 -21.15
C GLY A 69 3.80 -3.34 -22.58
N ASP A 70 4.18 -2.12 -22.95
CA ASP A 70 4.19 -1.63 -24.34
C ASP A 70 5.10 -2.51 -25.21
N ALA A 71 4.67 -2.74 -26.46
CA ALA A 71 5.46 -3.36 -27.52
C ALA A 71 6.62 -2.47 -28.00
#